data_AF-A0A969S2J2-F1
#
_entry.id   AF-A0A969S2J2-F1
#
_cell.length_a   1.000
_cell.length_b   1.000
_cell.length_c   1.000
_cell.angle_alpha   90.00
_cell.angle_beta   90.00
_cell.angle_gamma   90.00
#
_symmetry.space_group_name_H-M   'P 1'
#
loop_
_entity.id
_entity.type
_entity.pdbx_description
1 polymer ?
#
loop_
_entity_poly.entity_id
_entity_poly.type
_entity_poly.pdbx_seq_one_letter_code
_entity_poly.pdbx_strand_id
1 'polypeptide(L)'
;MSTPLNGAQIRQTFLDFYAARGHQILPSASLVPEDPTVLLTIAGMLQFKPIFLGQRQAEVSRATTSQKCIRTNDIENVGRTARHHTFFEMLGNFSFGDYFKDKAIAWAWELSTQVFGLPPERLVVSVFREDDEAFAIWRDQIGIPAHRIQRMDEADNFWVSGPTGPCGPCSEIYYDFHPEQG
;
A
#
# COMPACT_ATOMS: atom_id res chain seq x y z
N MET A 1 -17.43 7.77 -21.78
CA MET A 1 -16.35 6.91 -21.25
C MET A 1 -15.18 7.81 -20.94
N SER A 2 -14.65 7.82 -19.71
CA SER A 2 -13.44 8.60 -19.42
C SER A 2 -12.26 8.02 -20.20
N THR A 3 -11.34 8.88 -20.62
CA THR A 3 -10.10 8.45 -21.26
C THR A 3 -9.26 7.67 -20.24
N PRO A 4 -8.72 6.49 -20.59
CA PRO A 4 -7.87 5.73 -19.68
C PRO A 4 -6.64 6.56 -19.29
N LEU A 5 -6.30 6.55 -18.00
CA LEU A 5 -5.13 7.26 -17.47
C LEU A 5 -3.85 6.52 -17.86
N ASN A 6 -2.81 7.25 -18.26
CA ASN A 6 -1.47 6.69 -18.39
C ASN A 6 -0.77 6.58 -17.02
N GLY A 7 0.34 5.85 -16.94
CA GLY A 7 1.05 5.64 -15.68
C GLY A 7 1.52 6.93 -14.99
N ALA A 8 1.87 7.97 -15.75
CA ALA A 8 2.24 9.26 -15.17
C ALA A 8 1.03 9.99 -14.57
N GLN A 9 -0.12 9.91 -15.21
CA GLN A 9 -1.38 10.45 -14.68
C GLN A 9 -1.84 9.69 -13.44
N ILE A 10 -1.73 8.35 -13.42
CA ILE A 10 -2.04 7.54 -12.23
C ILE A 10 -1.15 7.95 -11.05
N ARG A 11 0.17 8.07 -11.29
CA ARG A 11 1.13 8.54 -10.27
C ARG A 11 0.74 9.91 -9.73
N GLN A 12 0.50 10.88 -10.60
CA GLN A 12 0.17 12.25 -10.17
C GLN A 12 -1.16 12.30 -9.42
N THR A 13 -2.17 11.57 -9.90
CA THR A 13 -3.49 11.48 -9.26
C THR A 13 -3.38 10.92 -7.84
N PHE A 14 -2.57 9.88 -7.63
CA PHE A 14 -2.31 9.34 -6.30
C PHE A 14 -1.68 10.37 -5.36
N LEU A 15 -0.62 11.04 -5.82
CA LEU A 15 0.10 12.04 -5.01
C LEU A 15 -0.80 13.23 -4.66
N ASP A 16 -1.57 13.72 -5.63
CA ASP A 16 -2.49 14.86 -5.45
C ASP A 16 -3.64 14.48 -4.49
N PHE A 17 -4.16 13.26 -4.58
CA PHE A 17 -5.22 12.76 -3.70
C PHE A 17 -4.81 12.79 -2.22
N TYR A 18 -3.58 12.36 -1.91
CA TYR A 18 -3.06 12.40 -0.54
C TYR A 18 -2.57 13.79 -0.15
N ALA A 19 -2.03 14.58 -1.08
CA ALA A 19 -1.70 15.99 -0.82
C ALA A 19 -2.93 16.80 -0.41
N ALA A 20 -4.08 16.58 -1.05
CA ALA A 20 -5.36 17.19 -0.67
C ALA A 20 -5.83 16.78 0.74
N ARG A 21 -5.27 15.72 1.32
CA ARG A 21 -5.52 15.23 2.69
C ARG A 21 -4.42 15.62 3.67
N GLY A 22 -3.55 16.55 3.27
CA GLY A 22 -2.50 17.11 4.13
C GLY A 22 -1.24 16.25 4.21
N HIS A 23 -1.04 15.28 3.31
CA HIS A 23 0.24 14.60 3.18
C HIS A 23 1.23 15.47 2.44
N GLN A 24 2.45 15.58 2.96
CA GLN A 24 3.53 16.22 2.21
C GLN A 24 4.02 15.26 1.12
N ILE A 25 4.06 15.74 -0.13
CA ILE A 25 4.69 14.98 -1.23
C ILE A 25 6.19 15.02 -1.02
N LEU A 26 6.79 13.86 -0.75
CA LEU A 26 8.24 13.71 -0.60
C LEU A 26 8.84 13.00 -1.83
N PRO A 27 10.09 13.34 -2.20
CA PRO A 27 10.73 12.69 -3.33
C PRO A 27 11.00 11.20 -3.04
N SER A 28 11.08 10.41 -4.10
CA SER A 28 11.63 9.05 -4.03
C SER A 28 13.05 9.09 -3.49
N ALA A 29 13.33 8.30 -2.47
CA ALA A 29 14.68 8.06 -1.99
C ALA A 29 15.52 7.30 -3.03
N SER A 30 16.83 7.29 -2.82
CA SER A 30 17.79 6.52 -3.63
C SER A 30 17.43 5.03 -3.64
N LEU A 31 17.81 4.34 -4.72
CA LEU A 31 17.77 2.88 -4.78
C LEU A 31 18.83 2.22 -3.90
N VAL A 32 19.92 2.93 -3.62
CA VAL A 32 20.97 2.52 -2.67
C VAL A 32 20.66 3.19 -1.33
N PRO A 33 20.18 2.45 -0.33
CA PRO A 33 19.84 3.01 0.98
C PRO A 33 21.11 3.31 1.79
N GLU A 34 20.98 4.20 2.78
CA GLU A 34 22.03 4.42 3.80
C GLU A 34 22.06 3.29 4.85
N ASP A 35 20.96 2.54 4.98
CA ASP A 35 20.84 1.42 5.91
C ASP A 35 21.71 0.24 5.43
N PRO A 36 22.78 -0.13 6.15
CA PRO A 36 23.69 -1.20 5.74
C PRO A 36 23.05 -2.60 5.82
N THR A 37 21.87 -2.74 6.44
CA THR A 37 21.15 -4.01 6.54
C THR A 37 20.33 -4.35 5.30
N VAL A 38 20.18 -3.39 4.37
CA VAL A 38 19.38 -3.56 3.16
C VAL A 38 20.21 -3.24 1.93
N LEU A 39 20.20 -4.14 0.93
CA LEU A 39 20.99 -3.96 -0.29
C LEU A 39 20.42 -2.87 -1.21
N LEU A 40 19.10 -2.89 -1.44
CA LEU A 40 18.40 -1.97 -2.33
C LEU A 40 17.07 -1.55 -1.71
N THR A 41 16.57 -0.37 -2.07
CA THR A 41 15.26 0.09 -1.64
C THR A 41 14.16 -0.78 -2.25
N ILE A 42 13.55 -1.65 -1.44
CA ILE A 42 12.52 -2.63 -1.86
C ILE A 42 11.07 -2.13 -1.68
N ALA A 43 10.88 -1.03 -0.93
CA ALA A 43 9.57 -0.51 -0.57
C ALA A 43 9.62 1.00 -0.25
N GLY A 44 8.47 1.67 -0.35
CA GLY A 44 8.31 3.10 -0.04
C GLY A 44 8.65 3.49 1.39
N MET A 45 8.37 2.61 2.36
CA MET A 45 8.57 2.89 3.78
C MET A 45 10.04 2.97 4.22
N LEU A 46 10.98 2.46 3.41
CA LEU A 46 12.37 2.24 3.85
C LEU A 46 13.05 3.52 4.32
N GLN A 47 12.82 4.63 3.61
CA GLN A 47 13.36 5.95 3.97
C GLN A 47 12.79 6.49 5.29
N PHE A 48 11.66 5.94 5.76
CA PHE A 48 10.99 6.31 7.00
C PHE A 48 11.23 5.30 8.13
N LYS A 49 12.01 4.23 7.90
CA LYS A 49 12.30 3.20 8.91
C LYS A 49 12.79 3.78 10.25
N PRO A 50 13.72 4.76 10.30
CA PRO A 50 14.13 5.37 11.58
C PRO A 50 12.99 6.10 12.31
N ILE A 51 12.02 6.65 11.58
CA ILE A 51 10.86 7.33 12.16
C ILE A 51 9.93 6.29 12.80
N PHE A 52 9.61 5.22 12.07
CA PHE A 52 8.76 4.14 12.60
C PHE A 52 9.39 3.40 13.79
N LEU A 53 10.73 3.39 13.89
CA LEU A 53 11.45 2.83 15.05
C LEU A 53 11.60 3.83 16.21
N GLY A 54 11.10 5.06 16.09
CA GLY A 54 11.25 6.12 17.09
C GLY A 54 12.69 6.63 17.25
N GLN A 55 13.59 6.30 16.32
CA GLN A 55 14.99 6.72 16.33
C GLN A 55 15.18 8.14 15.79
N ARG A 56 14.24 8.61 14.97
CA ARG A 56 14.19 9.96 14.42
C ARG A 56 12.78 10.52 14.58
N GLN A 57 12.67 11.78 14.98
CA GLN A 57 11.38 12.47 14.97
C GLN A 57 10.93 12.75 13.54
N ALA A 58 9.65 12.55 13.26
CA ALA A 58 9.08 12.91 11.97
C ALA A 58 9.02 14.44 11.83
N GLU A 59 9.56 14.97 10.73
CA GLU A 59 9.45 16.40 10.39
C GLU A 59 8.03 16.77 9.93
N VAL A 60 7.28 15.78 9.48
CA VAL A 60 5.90 15.87 9.01
C VAL A 60 5.07 14.79 9.68
N SER A 61 3.79 15.04 9.92
CA SER A 61 2.88 14.01 10.48
C SER A 61 2.36 13.05 9.42
N ARG A 62 2.38 13.46 8.15
CA ARG A 62 1.86 12.72 7.00
C ARG A 62 2.74 12.92 5.77
N ALA A 63 3.04 11.84 5.04
CA ALA A 63 3.81 11.92 3.80
C ALA A 63 3.24 11.03 2.69
N THR A 64 3.42 11.41 1.44
CA THR A 64 3.11 10.57 0.28
C THR A 64 4.24 10.57 -0.73
N THR A 65 4.51 9.42 -1.36
CA THR A 65 5.63 9.26 -2.30
C THR A 65 5.28 8.32 -3.45
N SER A 66 6.03 8.46 -4.55
CA SER A 66 6.19 7.44 -5.60
C SER A 66 7.61 6.92 -5.53
N GLN A 67 7.85 5.87 -4.74
CA GLN A 67 9.19 5.34 -4.50
C GLN A 67 9.61 4.39 -5.61
N LYS A 68 10.77 4.64 -6.21
CA LYS A 68 11.44 3.65 -7.07
C LYS A 68 11.93 2.48 -6.22
N CYS A 69 11.54 1.26 -6.59
CA CYS A 69 11.86 0.04 -5.88
C CYS A 69 12.57 -0.96 -6.78
N ILE A 70 13.51 -1.72 -6.21
CA ILE A 70 14.07 -2.91 -6.85
C ILE A 70 13.87 -4.13 -5.96
N ARG A 71 13.25 -5.18 -6.50
CA ARG A 71 13.11 -6.49 -5.85
C ARG A 71 13.86 -7.55 -6.66
N THR A 72 14.96 -8.04 -6.11
CA THR A 72 15.79 -9.07 -6.73
C THR A 72 15.30 -10.49 -6.41
N ASN A 73 14.58 -10.66 -5.32
CA ASN A 73 13.92 -11.92 -4.94
C ASN A 73 12.83 -12.34 -5.95
N ASP A 74 12.28 -11.39 -6.71
CA ASP A 74 11.26 -11.66 -7.72
C ASP A 74 11.84 -12.05 -9.08
N ILE A 75 13.17 -12.12 -9.25
CA ILE A 75 13.82 -12.27 -10.56
C ILE A 75 13.38 -13.53 -11.33
N GLU A 76 13.13 -14.63 -10.63
CA GLU A 76 12.66 -15.89 -11.23
C GLU A 76 11.20 -15.82 -11.72
N ASN A 77 10.42 -14.85 -11.24
CA ASN A 77 9.02 -14.64 -11.64
C ASN A 77 8.88 -13.65 -12.81
N VAL A 78 9.94 -12.86 -13.08
CA VAL A 78 9.95 -11.85 -14.13
C VAL A 78 9.92 -12.54 -15.49
N GLY A 79 8.96 -12.14 -16.33
CA GLY A 79 8.72 -12.77 -17.63
C GLY A 79 7.93 -14.08 -17.59
N ARG A 80 7.71 -14.67 -16.39
CA ARG A 80 6.83 -15.83 -16.20
C ARG A 80 5.41 -15.44 -15.81
N THR A 81 5.25 -14.30 -15.15
CA THR A 81 3.95 -13.81 -14.66
C THR A 81 3.68 -12.40 -15.16
N ALA A 82 2.41 -12.00 -15.18
CA ALA A 82 1.99 -10.67 -15.63
C ALA A 82 2.18 -9.54 -14.60
N ARG A 83 2.66 -9.85 -13.39
CA ARG A 83 2.63 -8.93 -12.23
C ARG A 83 3.96 -8.69 -11.53
N HIS A 84 5.00 -9.46 -11.84
CA HIS A 84 6.30 -9.34 -11.17
C HIS A 84 7.30 -8.57 -12.05
N HIS A 85 7.97 -7.60 -11.44
CA HIS A 85 9.02 -6.78 -12.04
C HIS A 85 10.24 -6.76 -11.11
N THR A 86 11.43 -6.55 -11.68
CA THR A 86 12.61 -6.21 -10.86
C THR A 86 12.53 -4.77 -10.38
N PHE A 87 12.41 -3.82 -11.32
CA PHE A 87 12.22 -2.40 -11.04
C PHE A 87 10.76 -2.01 -11.19
N PHE A 88 10.21 -1.29 -10.20
CA PHE A 88 8.85 -0.76 -10.23
C PHE A 88 8.74 0.49 -9.36
N GLU A 89 7.61 1.18 -9.43
CA GLU A 89 7.28 2.27 -8.52
C GLU A 89 6.21 1.85 -7.52
N MET A 90 6.46 2.12 -6.24
CA MET A 90 5.51 1.91 -5.16
C MET A 90 4.92 3.26 -4.75
N LEU A 91 3.62 3.43 -4.99
CA LEU A 91 2.85 4.57 -4.51
C LEU A 91 2.48 4.34 -3.05
N GLY A 92 2.83 5.28 -2.16
CA GLY A 92 2.63 5.11 -0.72
C GLY A 92 2.12 6.37 -0.03
N ASN A 93 1.28 6.17 0.98
CA ASN A 93 0.89 7.16 1.96
C ASN A 93 1.32 6.70 3.35
N PHE A 94 1.87 7.62 4.15
CA PHE A 94 2.48 7.31 5.43
C PHE A 94 1.92 8.24 6.50
N SER A 95 1.59 7.65 7.65
CA SER A 95 1.14 8.33 8.86
C SER A 95 2.20 8.14 9.94
N PHE A 96 2.65 9.23 10.54
CA PHE A 96 3.64 9.20 11.61
C PHE A 96 2.97 9.62 12.92
N GLY A 97 2.20 8.71 13.50
CA GLY A 97 1.45 8.94 14.74
C GLY A 97 0.25 9.89 14.59
N ASP A 98 -0.33 9.99 13.39
CA ASP A 98 -1.44 10.90 13.11
C ASP A 98 -2.78 10.16 12.91
N TYR A 99 -2.95 9.47 11.77
CA TYR A 99 -4.12 8.63 11.50
C TYR A 99 -3.76 7.14 11.50
N PHE A 100 -4.76 6.28 11.64
CA PHE A 100 -4.58 4.84 11.72
C PHE A 100 -5.52 4.09 10.76
N LYS A 101 -6.01 2.92 11.14
CA LYS A 101 -6.74 1.99 10.26
C LYS A 101 -7.98 2.61 9.61
N ASP A 102 -8.78 3.35 10.37
CA ASP A 102 -10.03 3.96 9.93
C ASP A 102 -9.86 4.81 8.66
N LYS A 103 -8.97 5.81 8.72
CA LYS A 103 -8.69 6.70 7.60
C LYS A 103 -7.85 6.04 6.52
N ALA A 104 -6.93 5.15 6.90
CA ALA A 104 -6.12 4.41 5.93
C ALA A 104 -7.01 3.58 4.99
N ILE A 105 -7.95 2.82 5.55
CA ILE A 105 -8.89 1.99 4.80
C ILE A 105 -9.85 2.88 3.99
N ALA A 106 -10.45 3.90 4.62
CA ALA A 106 -11.41 4.79 3.95
C ALA A 106 -10.80 5.49 2.73
N TRP A 107 -9.58 6.02 2.85
CA TRP A 107 -8.91 6.72 1.75
C TRP A 107 -8.44 5.78 0.65
N ALA A 108 -7.93 4.58 0.99
CA ALA A 108 -7.58 3.59 -0.01
C ALA A 108 -8.80 3.13 -0.83
N TRP A 109 -9.95 2.97 -0.16
CA TRP A 109 -11.20 2.60 -0.81
C TRP A 109 -11.76 3.72 -1.70
N GLU A 110 -11.77 4.96 -1.19
CA GLU A 110 -12.20 6.14 -1.95
C GLU A 110 -11.33 6.35 -3.20
N LEU A 111 -10.00 6.26 -3.05
CA LEU A 111 -9.07 6.37 -4.17
C LEU A 111 -9.36 5.30 -5.23
N SER A 112 -9.57 4.05 -4.81
CA SER A 112 -9.82 2.93 -5.72
C SER A 112 -11.15 3.08 -6.47
N THR A 113 -12.23 3.38 -5.75
CA THR A 113 -13.60 3.32 -6.29
C THR A 113 -14.10 4.63 -6.86
N GLN A 114 -13.75 5.76 -6.25
CA GLN A 114 -14.28 7.07 -6.66
C GLN A 114 -13.31 7.82 -7.58
N VAL A 115 -12.00 7.74 -7.30
CA VAL A 115 -11.00 8.48 -8.08
C VAL A 115 -10.55 7.67 -9.29
N PHE A 116 -10.16 6.42 -9.09
CA PHE A 116 -9.79 5.53 -10.21
C PHE A 116 -11.01 4.85 -10.86
N GLY A 117 -12.18 4.92 -10.24
CA GLY A 117 -13.42 4.40 -10.83
C GLY A 117 -13.46 2.88 -10.94
N LEU A 118 -12.68 2.15 -10.11
CA LEU A 118 -12.69 0.69 -10.11
C LEU A 118 -14.05 0.19 -9.59
N PRO A 119 -14.73 -0.73 -10.30
CA PRO A 119 -16.01 -1.26 -9.87
C PRO A 119 -15.89 -1.98 -8.52
N PRO A 120 -16.62 -1.55 -7.46
CA PRO A 120 -16.55 -2.15 -6.13
C PRO A 120 -16.82 -3.67 -6.09
N GLU A 121 -17.66 -4.16 -7.00
CA GLU A 121 -17.99 -5.57 -7.17
C GLU A 121 -16.80 -6.42 -7.63
N ARG A 122 -15.76 -5.80 -8.22
CA ARG A 122 -14.51 -6.48 -8.61
C ARG A 122 -13.40 -6.37 -7.57
N LEU A 123 -13.64 -5.68 -6.46
CA LEU A 123 -12.65 -5.55 -5.39
C LEU A 123 -12.89 -6.58 -4.30
N VAL A 124 -11.86 -7.31 -3.91
CA VAL A 124 -11.88 -8.23 -2.75
C VAL A 124 -10.91 -7.69 -1.73
N VAL A 125 -11.25 -7.76 -0.44
CA VAL A 125 -10.38 -7.25 0.63
C VAL A 125 -9.97 -8.39 1.56
N SER A 126 -8.73 -8.36 2.03
CA SER A 126 -8.24 -9.26 3.07
C SER A 126 -7.80 -8.51 4.32
N VAL A 127 -7.85 -9.19 5.46
CA VAL A 127 -7.37 -8.70 6.76
C VAL A 127 -6.65 -9.83 7.48
N PHE A 128 -5.73 -9.46 8.38
CA PHE A 128 -5.10 -10.44 9.26
C PHE A 128 -6.15 -11.16 10.12
N ARG A 129 -6.00 -12.48 10.29
CA ARG A 129 -6.99 -13.34 10.96
C ARG A 129 -7.37 -12.88 12.37
N GLU A 130 -6.46 -12.23 13.08
CA GLU A 130 -6.65 -11.68 14.44
C GLU A 130 -6.96 -10.17 14.47
N ASP A 131 -7.03 -9.49 13.31
CA ASP A 131 -7.33 -8.06 13.22
C ASP A 131 -8.84 -7.80 13.06
N ASP A 132 -9.57 -7.95 14.18
CA ASP A 132 -11.01 -7.68 14.23
C ASP A 132 -11.37 -6.21 13.99
N GLU A 133 -10.45 -5.29 14.25
CA GLU A 133 -10.64 -3.86 14.03
C GLU A 133 -10.70 -3.54 12.53
N ALA A 134 -9.73 -4.03 11.75
CA ALA A 134 -9.73 -3.86 10.30
C ALA A 134 -10.97 -4.52 9.67
N PHE A 135 -11.34 -5.71 10.14
CA PHE A 135 -12.55 -6.41 9.69
C PHE A 135 -13.82 -5.57 9.93
N ALA A 136 -13.96 -5.01 11.13
CA ALA A 136 -15.10 -4.16 11.48
C ALA A 136 -15.14 -2.87 10.66
N ILE A 137 -13.99 -2.23 10.40
CA ILE A 137 -13.93 -1.03 9.55
C ILE A 137 -14.43 -1.35 8.13
N TRP A 138 -13.93 -2.43 7.51
CA TRP A 138 -14.39 -2.85 6.18
C TRP A 138 -15.88 -3.19 6.15
N ARG A 139 -16.38 -3.90 7.17
CA ARG A 139 -17.79 -4.31 7.23
C ARG A 139 -18.73 -3.15 7.50
N ASP A 140 -18.44 -2.35 8.54
CA ASP A 140 -19.40 -1.40 9.11
C ASP A 140 -19.23 0.00 8.57
N GLN A 141 -17.99 0.43 8.30
CA GLN A 141 -17.72 1.80 7.83
C GLN A 141 -17.67 1.88 6.31
N ILE A 142 -17.01 0.91 5.66
CA ILE A 142 -16.95 0.85 4.19
C ILE A 142 -18.19 0.18 3.60
N GLY A 143 -18.79 -0.76 4.33
CA GLY A 143 -20.00 -1.46 3.91
C GLY A 143 -19.74 -2.69 3.03
N ILE A 144 -18.54 -3.29 3.12
CA ILE A 144 -18.24 -4.54 2.41
C ILE A 144 -18.97 -5.70 3.11
N PRO A 145 -19.76 -6.52 2.38
CA PRO A 145 -20.38 -7.69 2.97
C PRO A 145 -19.34 -8.62 3.60
N ALA A 146 -19.61 -9.11 4.81
CA ALA A 146 -18.65 -9.91 5.58
C ALA A 146 -18.08 -11.12 4.82
N HIS A 147 -18.87 -11.77 3.96
CA HIS A 147 -18.43 -12.92 3.15
C HIS A 147 -17.43 -12.56 2.02
N ARG A 148 -17.24 -11.27 1.73
CA ARG A 148 -16.25 -10.75 0.77
C ARG A 148 -14.99 -10.20 1.45
N ILE A 149 -14.91 -10.29 2.79
CA ILE A 149 -13.74 -9.90 3.57
C ILE A 149 -13.01 -11.19 3.97
N GLN A 150 -11.85 -11.42 3.39
CA GLN A 150 -11.07 -12.62 3.65
C GLN A 150 -10.18 -12.44 4.87
N ARG A 151 -10.19 -13.41 5.79
CA ARG A 151 -9.23 -13.46 6.89
C ARG A 151 -8.08 -14.37 6.49
N MET A 152 -6.88 -13.83 6.38
CA MET A 152 -5.67 -14.60 6.04
C MET A 152 -4.65 -14.61 7.17
N ASP A 153 -3.69 -15.50 7.07
CA ASP A 153 -2.70 -15.73 8.11
C ASP A 153 -1.51 -14.74 8.02
N GLU A 154 -0.43 -15.07 8.73
CA GLU A 154 0.77 -14.24 8.82
C GLU A 154 1.54 -14.17 7.49
N ALA A 155 1.43 -15.19 6.64
CA ALA A 155 2.14 -15.23 5.37
C ALA A 155 1.62 -14.16 4.39
N ASP A 156 0.31 -13.89 4.45
CA ASP A 156 -0.37 -12.98 3.53
C ASP A 156 -0.70 -11.63 4.17
N ASN A 157 -1.16 -11.61 5.43
CA ASN A 157 -1.65 -10.39 6.07
C ASN A 157 -0.85 -9.93 7.30
N PHE A 158 0.42 -10.33 7.42
CA PHE A 158 1.33 -9.75 8.41
C PHE A 158 2.60 -9.23 7.74
N TRP A 159 2.70 -7.91 7.63
CA TRP A 159 3.80 -7.28 6.91
C TRP A 159 5.01 -7.06 7.83
N VAL A 160 6.19 -7.41 7.32
CA VAL A 160 7.48 -7.22 7.99
C VAL A 160 8.45 -6.46 7.09
N SER A 161 9.18 -5.50 7.65
CA SER A 161 10.20 -4.74 6.89
C SER A 161 11.46 -5.55 6.54
N GLY A 162 11.65 -6.70 7.19
CA GLY A 162 12.85 -7.53 7.13
C GLY A 162 12.96 -8.40 8.40
N PRO A 163 14.11 -9.05 8.64
CA PRO A 163 14.33 -9.87 9.83
C PRO A 163 14.16 -9.10 11.15
N THR A 164 14.46 -7.80 11.13
CA THR A 164 14.21 -6.86 12.22
C THR A 164 13.67 -5.55 11.64
N GLY A 165 12.83 -4.85 12.42
CA GLY A 165 12.28 -3.55 12.04
C GLY A 165 10.76 -3.45 12.25
N PRO A 166 10.13 -2.37 11.76
CA PRO A 166 8.69 -2.18 11.86
C PRO A 166 7.92 -3.34 11.21
N CYS A 167 6.87 -3.80 11.90
CA CYS A 167 5.96 -4.83 11.41
C CYS A 167 4.54 -4.57 11.92
N GLY A 168 3.57 -5.30 11.38
CA GLY A 168 2.19 -5.28 11.88
C GLY A 168 1.21 -6.00 10.95
N PRO A 169 -0.04 -6.17 11.40
CA PRO A 169 -1.10 -6.67 10.54
C PRO A 169 -1.30 -5.72 9.36
N CYS A 170 -1.57 -6.27 8.18
CA CYS A 170 -1.96 -5.51 7.02
C CYS A 170 -3.31 -5.96 6.48
N SER A 171 -3.83 -5.16 5.55
CA SER A 171 -5.06 -5.42 4.82
C SER A 171 -4.80 -5.08 3.36
N GLU A 172 -5.18 -5.98 2.45
CA GLU A 172 -4.93 -5.83 1.01
C GLU A 172 -6.24 -5.67 0.23
N ILE A 173 -6.17 -4.97 -0.89
CA ILE A 173 -7.25 -4.85 -1.87
C ILE A 173 -6.80 -5.58 -3.14
N TYR A 174 -7.54 -6.61 -3.53
CA TYR A 174 -7.35 -7.34 -4.77
C TYR A 174 -8.35 -6.87 -5.81
N TYR A 175 -7.94 -6.86 -7.07
CA TYR A 175 -8.82 -6.64 -8.20
C TYR A 175 -9.03 -7.95 -8.94
N ASP A 176 -10.29 -8.34 -9.09
CA ASP A 176 -10.70 -9.52 -9.84
C ASP A 176 -10.70 -9.22 -11.35
N PHE A 177 -9.69 -9.75 -12.02
CA PHE A 177 -9.55 -9.68 -13.47
C PHE A 177 -10.40 -10.71 -14.21
N HIS A 178 -10.91 -11.73 -13.50
CA HIS A 178 -11.61 -12.90 -14.05
C HIS A 178 -12.92 -13.22 -13.30
N PRO A 179 -13.85 -12.25 -13.16
CA PRO A 179 -15.10 -12.46 -12.43
C PRO A 179 -16.00 -13.55 -13.04
N GLU A 180 -15.74 -13.95 -14.28
CA GLU A 180 -16.38 -15.08 -14.93
C GLU A 180 -16.00 -16.45 -14.35
N GLN A 181 -14.91 -16.55 -13.58
CA GLN A 181 -14.40 -17.81 -13.02
C GLN A 181 -14.98 -18.15 -11.64
N GLY A 182 -15.74 -17.22 -11.05
CA GLY A 182 -16.30 -17.35 -9.69
C GLY A 182 -15.28 -17.11 -8.60
#